data_AF-A0A381VDL2-F1
#
_entry.id   AF-A0A381VDL2-F1
#
_cell.length_a   1.000
_cell.length_b   1.000
_cell.length_c   1.000
_cell.angle_alpha   90.00
_cell.angle_beta   90.00
_cell.angle_gamma   90.00
#
_symmetry.space_group_name_H-M   'P 1'
#
loop_
_entity.id
_entity.type
_entity.pdbx_description
1 polymer ?
#
loop_
_entity_poly.entity_id
_entity_poly.type
_entity_poly.pdbx_seq_one_letter_code
_entity_poly.pdbx_strand_id
1 'polypeptide(L)'
;MFDQSDVLHVLLAQLKLASNLKHFREKGSILSQQNEQGFMKVRLDKTASLRQKGIDPYPTNYKRTHTSKQAEEAFESAENSNMEFHETIKVAGRIMGRRGMGKASF
;
A
#
# COMPACT_ATOMS: atom_id res chain seq x y z
N MET A 1 34.87 18.48 -41.85
CA MET A 1 33.65 18.98 -42.51
C MET A 1 32.57 17.96 -42.24
N PHE A 2 31.65 18.24 -41.30
CA PHE A 2 30.57 17.30 -40.96
C PHE A 2 29.58 17.26 -42.12
N ASP A 3 29.31 16.08 -42.66
CA ASP A 3 28.45 15.88 -43.81
C ASP A 3 26.97 16.10 -43.43
N GLN A 4 26.17 16.68 -44.34
CA GLN A 4 24.74 16.94 -44.08
C GLN A 4 23.95 15.65 -43.81
N SER A 5 24.43 14.50 -44.29
CA SER A 5 23.83 13.19 -44.07
C SER A 5 23.88 12.74 -42.60
N ASP A 6 24.98 13.00 -41.89
CA ASP A 6 25.17 12.63 -40.49
C ASP A 6 24.23 13.40 -39.55
N VAL A 7 24.02 14.69 -39.86
CA VAL A 7 23.12 15.56 -39.07
C VAL A 7 21.67 15.07 -39.17
N LEU A 8 21.22 14.68 -40.36
CA LEU A 8 19.87 14.13 -40.57
C LEU A 8 19.67 12.80 -39.84
N HIS A 9 20.69 11.93 -39.82
CA HIS A 9 20.62 10.64 -39.12
C HIS A 9 20.46 10.82 -37.61
N VAL A 10 21.20 11.76 -37.01
CA VAL A 10 21.07 12.08 -35.58
C VAL A 10 19.70 12.68 -35.27
N LEU A 11 19.20 13.60 -36.11
CA LEU A 11 17.89 14.22 -35.91
C LEU A 11 16.74 13.20 -36.04
N LEU A 12 16.83 12.28 -37.00
CA LEU A 12 15.86 11.19 -37.18
C LEU A 12 15.91 10.20 -36.00
N ALA A 13 17.11 9.91 -35.47
CA ALA A 13 17.28 9.09 -34.28
C ALA A 13 16.69 9.77 -33.03
N GLN A 14 16.89 11.08 -32.86
CA GLN A 14 16.29 11.87 -31.77
C GLN A 14 14.75 11.89 -31.87
N LEU A 15 14.18 12.06 -33.06
CA LEU A 15 12.73 11.99 -33.30
C LEU A 15 12.15 10.61 -32.99
N LYS A 16 12.82 9.53 -33.43
CA LYS A 16 12.43 8.14 -33.13
C LYS A 16 12.55 7.81 -31.64
N LEU A 17 13.56 8.34 -30.94
CA LEU A 17 13.71 8.17 -29.50
C LEU A 17 12.59 8.88 -28.74
N ALA A 18 12.27 10.13 -29.13
CA ALA A 18 11.21 10.92 -28.52
C ALA A 18 9.82 10.30 -28.72
N SER A 19 9.53 9.73 -29.90
CA SER A 19 8.28 9.00 -30.13
C SER A 19 8.21 7.72 -29.30
N ASN A 20 9.28 6.93 -29.23
CA ASN A 20 9.35 5.73 -28.40
C ASN A 20 9.19 6.04 -26.90
N LEU A 21 9.76 7.16 -26.42
CA LEU A 21 9.61 7.60 -25.02
C LEU A 21 8.16 7.95 -24.66
N LYS A 22 7.43 8.60 -25.58
CA LYS A 22 6.00 8.94 -25.40
C LYS A 22 5.14 7.67 -25.32
N HIS A 23 5.34 6.74 -26.26
CA HIS A 23 4.63 5.46 -26.26
C HIS A 23 4.97 4.61 -25.03
N PHE A 24 6.23 4.63 -24.56
CA PHE A 24 6.63 3.92 -23.34
C PHE A 24 5.95 4.50 -22.09
N ARG A 25 5.87 5.84 -21.99
CA ARG A 25 5.19 6.53 -20.88
C ARG A 25 3.68 6.25 -20.86
N GLU A 26 3.04 6.21 -22.02
CA GLU A 26 1.61 5.87 -22.15
C GLU A 26 1.32 4.41 -21.82
N LYS A 27 2.14 3.46 -22.31
CA LYS A 27 2.01 2.05 -21.93
C LYS A 27 2.19 1.84 -20.43
N GLY A 28 3.09 2.59 -19.80
CA GLY A 28 3.27 2.58 -18.34
C GLY A 28 2.02 3.04 -17.58
N SER A 29 1.35 4.11 -18.05
CA SER A 29 0.13 4.62 -17.38
C SER A 29 -1.07 3.69 -17.55
N ILE A 30 -1.21 3.06 -18.72
CA ILE A 30 -2.30 2.10 -18.98
C ILE A 30 -2.13 0.86 -18.09
N LEU A 31 -0.90 0.35 -17.95
CA LEU A 31 -0.62 -0.80 -17.10
C LEU A 31 -0.88 -0.51 -15.61
N SER A 32 -0.52 0.68 -15.12
CA SER A 32 -0.82 1.06 -13.73
C SER A 32 -2.32 1.18 -13.49
N GLN A 33 -3.06 1.76 -14.44
CA GLN A 33 -4.53 1.85 -14.38
C GLN A 33 -5.20 0.47 -14.36
N GLN A 34 -4.74 -0.45 -15.21
CA GLN A 34 -5.25 -1.83 -15.24
C GLN A 34 -5.00 -2.57 -13.92
N ASN A 35 -3.81 -2.40 -13.33
CA ASN A 35 -3.49 -2.99 -12.02
C ASN A 35 -4.36 -2.42 -10.90
N GLU A 36 -4.56 -1.09 -10.90
CA GLU A 36 -5.41 -0.41 -9.93
C GLU A 36 -6.87 -0.89 -10.03
N GLN A 37 -7.41 -1.01 -11.25
CA GLN A 37 -8.73 -1.58 -11.49
C GLN A 37 -8.86 -3.00 -10.91
N GLY A 38 -7.84 -3.84 -11.09
CA GLY A 38 -7.78 -5.18 -10.51
C GLY A 38 -7.83 -5.17 -8.98
N PHE A 39 -7.04 -4.32 -8.32
CA PHE A 39 -7.05 -4.20 -6.86
C PHE A 39 -8.39 -3.67 -6.33
N MET A 40 -8.99 -2.71 -7.01
CA MET A 40 -10.28 -2.14 -6.61
C MET A 40 -11.40 -3.18 -6.70
N LYS A 41 -11.40 -4.00 -7.76
CA LYS A 41 -12.36 -5.12 -7.89
C LYS A 41 -12.24 -6.08 -6.71
N VAL A 42 -11.03 -6.54 -6.40
CA VAL A 42 -10.79 -7.46 -5.27
C VAL A 42 -11.24 -6.87 -3.92
N ARG A 43 -11.06 -5.56 -3.72
CA ARG A 43 -11.54 -4.88 -2.50
C ARG A 43 -13.06 -4.88 -2.41
N LEU A 44 -13.76 -4.58 -3.51
CA LEU A 44 -15.22 -4.59 -3.57
C LEU A 44 -15.79 -6.00 -3.32
N ASP A 45 -15.20 -7.02 -3.94
CA ASP A 45 -15.62 -8.43 -3.76
C ASP A 45 -15.50 -8.86 -2.29
N LYS A 46 -14.40 -8.48 -1.61
CA LYS A 46 -14.21 -8.75 -0.18
C LYS A 46 -15.25 -8.03 0.67
N THR A 47 -15.54 -6.76 0.38
CA THR A 47 -16.57 -6.01 1.09
C THR A 47 -17.96 -6.62 0.91
N ALA A 48 -18.29 -7.10 -0.29
CA ALA A 48 -19.55 -7.81 -0.55
C ALA A 48 -19.64 -9.12 0.25
N SER A 49 -18.55 -9.90 0.29
CA SER A 49 -18.47 -11.13 1.09
C SER A 49 -18.65 -10.87 2.59
N LEU A 50 -18.08 -9.79 3.13
CA LEU A 50 -18.30 -9.40 4.53
C LEU A 50 -19.77 -9.10 4.83
N ARG A 51 -20.44 -8.34 3.94
CA ARG A 51 -21.87 -8.05 4.07
C ARG A 51 -22.74 -9.31 4.00
N GLN A 52 -22.41 -10.24 3.12
CA GLN A 52 -23.13 -11.53 3.01
C GLN A 52 -23.02 -12.36 4.31
N LYS A 53 -21.92 -12.22 5.05
CA LYS A 53 -21.72 -12.84 6.36
C LYS A 53 -22.38 -12.07 7.51
N GLY A 54 -23.12 -11.00 7.22
CA GLY A 54 -23.74 -10.14 8.23
C GLY A 54 -22.75 -9.24 8.98
N ILE A 55 -21.52 -9.10 8.49
CA ILE A 55 -20.49 -8.26 9.10
C ILE A 55 -20.51 -6.89 8.41
N ASP A 56 -20.72 -5.82 9.18
CA ASP A 56 -20.62 -4.45 8.67
C ASP A 56 -19.13 -4.10 8.42
N PRO A 57 -18.73 -3.82 7.17
CA PRO A 57 -17.36 -3.42 6.85
C PRO A 57 -16.99 -2.01 7.36
N TYR A 58 -17.97 -1.17 7.73
CA TYR A 58 -17.73 0.22 8.16
C TYR A 58 -18.39 0.53 9.51
N PRO A 59 -18.03 -0.19 10.59
CA PRO A 59 -18.59 0.06 11.90
C PRO A 59 -18.19 1.45 12.40
N THR A 60 -19.16 2.19 12.95
CA THR A 60 -18.96 3.59 13.35
C THR A 60 -18.07 3.73 14.59
N ASN A 61 -18.13 2.77 15.52
CA ASN A 61 -17.51 2.91 16.83
C ASN A 61 -16.69 1.67 17.21
N TYR A 62 -15.39 1.87 17.44
CA TYR A 62 -14.53 0.90 18.10
C TYR A 62 -14.10 1.45 19.46
N LYS A 63 -14.38 0.70 20.54
CA LYS A 63 -14.03 1.08 21.91
C LYS A 63 -12.55 0.78 22.18
N ARG A 64 -11.66 1.67 21.75
CA ARG A 64 -10.22 1.63 22.08
C ARG A 64 -9.97 2.02 23.53
N THR A 65 -8.98 1.41 24.16
CA THR A 65 -8.54 1.79 25.52
C THR A 65 -7.34 2.73 25.46
N HIS A 66 -6.40 2.48 24.54
CA HIS A 66 -5.16 3.22 24.41
C HIS A 66 -4.93 3.72 22.98
N THR A 67 -4.07 4.72 22.84
CA THR A 67 -3.33 4.97 21.59
C THR A 67 -2.10 4.05 21.52
N SER A 68 -1.47 3.91 20.35
CA SER A 68 -0.22 3.13 20.23
C SER A 68 0.85 3.65 21.18
N LYS A 69 1.03 4.98 21.25
CA LYS A 69 2.01 5.61 22.14
C LYS A 69 1.72 5.33 23.63
N GLN A 70 0.46 5.43 24.05
CA GLN A 70 0.08 5.12 25.44
C GLN A 70 0.30 3.65 25.79
N ALA A 71 0.09 2.74 24.83
CA ALA A 71 0.33 1.32 25.02
C ALA A 71 1.83 1.01 25.17
N GLU A 72 2.69 1.67 24.37
CA GLU A 72 4.14 1.60 24.47
C GLU A 72 4.61 2.11 25.85
N GLU A 73 4.19 3.31 26.24
CA GLU A 73 4.56 3.92 27.54
C GLU A 73 4.12 3.06 28.75
N ALA A 74 2.89 2.51 28.70
CA ALA A 74 2.38 1.66 29.77
C ALA A 74 3.21 0.37 29.92
N PHE A 75 3.62 -0.22 28.79
CA PHE A 75 4.48 -1.40 28.78
C PHE A 75 5.89 -1.08 29.31
N GLU A 76 6.52 -0.02 28.82
CA GLU A 76 7.85 0.42 29.26
C GLU A 76 7.88 0.73 30.76
N SER A 77 6.82 1.35 31.29
CA SER A 77 6.74 1.65 32.72
C SER A 77 6.68 0.39 33.59
N ALA A 78 5.96 -0.65 33.14
CA ALA A 78 5.87 -1.92 33.85
C ALA A 78 7.19 -2.69 33.80
N GLU A 79 7.84 -2.71 32.62
CA GLU A 79 9.14 -3.32 32.42
C GLU A 79 10.22 -2.66 33.30
N ASN A 80 10.28 -1.34 33.32
CA ASN A 80 11.22 -0.58 34.16
C ASN A 80 11.02 -0.81 35.66
N SER A 81 9.78 -1.12 36.06
CA SER A 81 9.43 -1.43 37.45
C SER A 81 9.56 -2.93 37.77
N ASN A 82 10.00 -3.74 36.80
CA ASN A 82 10.11 -5.20 36.88
C ASN A 82 8.79 -5.87 37.32
N MET A 83 7.66 -5.29 36.93
CA MET A 83 6.32 -5.77 37.24
C MET A 83 5.74 -6.55 36.06
N GLU A 84 4.96 -7.59 36.36
CA GLU A 84 4.22 -8.30 35.31
C GLU A 84 3.13 -7.42 34.71
N PHE A 85 3.07 -7.36 33.37
CA PHE A 85 2.08 -6.57 32.64
C PHE A 85 0.80 -7.36 32.42
N HIS A 86 -0.23 -7.10 33.22
CA HIS A 86 -1.53 -7.80 33.15
C HIS A 86 -2.66 -6.99 32.49
N GLU A 87 -2.36 -5.79 31.98
CA GLU A 87 -3.38 -4.92 31.44
C GLU A 87 -3.85 -5.35 30.05
N THR A 88 -5.17 -5.43 29.85
CA THR A 88 -5.75 -5.73 28.53
C THR A 88 -5.89 -4.45 27.71
N ILE A 89 -5.09 -4.34 26.64
CA ILE A 89 -5.08 -3.18 25.75
C ILE A 89 -5.92 -3.45 24.49
N LYS A 90 -6.74 -2.47 24.08
CA LYS A 90 -7.46 -2.44 22.79
C LYS A 90 -7.02 -1.25 21.96
N VAL A 91 -6.49 -1.50 20.77
CA VAL A 91 -5.98 -0.47 19.82
C VAL A 91 -6.69 -0.55 18.47
N ALA A 92 -6.64 0.55 17.71
CA ALA A 92 -7.11 0.62 16.33
C ALA A 92 -6.16 1.48 15.50
N GLY A 93 -6.01 1.16 14.22
CA GLY A 93 -5.10 1.86 13.31
C GLY A 93 -5.21 1.37 11.87
N ARG A 94 -4.36 1.92 10.99
CA ARG A 94 -4.26 1.49 9.59
C ARG A 94 -3.30 0.29 9.50
N ILE A 95 -3.71 -0.76 8.79
CA ILE A 95 -2.82 -1.87 8.46
C ILE A 95 -1.81 -1.39 7.41
N MET A 96 -0.53 -1.33 7.79
CA MET A 96 0.57 -0.88 6.93
C MET A 96 1.38 -2.05 6.37
N GLY A 97 1.48 -3.14 7.12
CA GLY A 97 2.18 -4.36 6.74
C GLY A 97 1.47 -5.56 7.31
N ARG A 98 1.63 -6.71 6.65
CA ARG A 98 1.15 -8.00 7.15
C ARG A 98 2.04 -9.11 6.62
N ARG A 99 2.61 -9.92 7.50
CA ARG A 99 3.47 -11.06 7.18
C ARG A 99 2.84 -12.33 7.76
N GLY A 100 2.47 -13.25 6.89
CA GLY A 100 1.97 -14.56 7.30
C GLY A 100 3.13 -15.52 7.61
N MET A 101 3.12 -16.14 8.79
CA MET A 101 4.06 -17.16 9.23
C MET A 101 3.29 -18.43 9.63
N GLY A 102 2.60 -19.04 8.65
CA GLY A 102 1.79 -20.23 8.87
C GLY A 102 0.60 -19.95 9.79
N LYS A 103 0.65 -20.45 11.03
CA LYS A 103 -0.41 -20.26 12.05
C LYS A 103 -0.35 -18.91 12.78
N ALA A 104 0.72 -18.13 12.57
CA ALA A 104 0.88 -16.79 13.13
C ALA A 104 0.90 -15.73 12.02
N SER A 105 0.57 -14.49 12.36
CA SER A 105 0.73 -13.34 11.46
C SER A 105 1.15 -12.12 12.28
N PHE A 106 1.99 -11.30 11.67
CA PHE A 106 2.54 -10.06 12.23
C PHE A 106 2.19 -8.88 11.32
#